data_AF-A0A928FIX9-F1
#
_entry.id   AF-A0A928FIX9-F1
#
_cell.length_a   1.000
_cell.length_b   1.000
_cell.length_c   1.000
_cell.angle_alpha   90.00
_cell.angle_beta   90.00
_cell.angle_gamma   90.00
#
_symmetry.space_group_name_H-M   'P 1'
#
loop_
_entity.id
_entity.type
_entity.pdbx_description
1 polymer ?
#
loop_
_entity_poly.entity_id
_entity_poly.type
_entity_poly.pdbx_seq_one_letter_code
_entity_poly.pdbx_strand_id
1 'polypeptide(L)'
;MKGGEKMQDARKSPYDLIKEFTENYVEKLFYFSLKKTGNNAEAEDLTQDIALQIIIAFNKGTIPINLSAYIWQIARNRYSVWAKEKHKKYKAVTGTDIGDYEIEDGSKSVLDEMIDSMQLALLRRELAFIKKDYRSILVAYYIENKSIKEIADIVSLSQNAVKQKLFRARQLLKEGMDMAREFGKRSYKPEGIIFAASGSQPTGLPWNVVQRKIPKNILLQANNNPSTLEELSIELGIALPYMEEEVEILHKATLLEKHGDKYITNFFILDKECLLEVYNILRSEALERSKLLNEFMDEKMSDIRALGIAEAHIEDNAIRWWLIPDCIDRLIENTSKEQTIYTPPKRANGECWGFVGYEMVDLPEATMCGHNGSGQPDSRFWAYKYGSYSMDEQCGEPAYEEAMLLCDCIRNRRNTATLSDSEKLIWKYIDGKYIHADENGNTVPDILVFENGSYEEINRIFKEHRNYGKLLQNTKRAYNAIEALFKKYSHRVLHDSLGYYIKMEMYAMRLMAIHDLVDQKLLFPPEDTSKSTYGMHVMLK
;
A
#
# COMPACT_ATOMS: atom_id res chain seq x y z
N MET A 1 63.24 2.08 2.00
CA MET A 1 62.45 0.95 2.55
C MET A 1 61.24 0.79 1.65
N LYS A 2 61.32 -0.16 0.71
CA LYS A 2 60.63 -1.47 0.73
C LYS A 2 59.11 -1.27 0.84
N GLY A 3 58.27 -1.66 -0.11
CA GLY A 3 58.43 -2.43 -1.34
C GLY A 3 57.01 -2.81 -1.75
N GLY A 4 56.60 -2.47 -2.97
CA GLY A 4 55.28 -2.80 -3.46
C GLY A 4 55.12 -4.32 -3.61
N GLU A 5 54.24 -4.91 -2.81
CA GLU A 5 53.71 -6.24 -3.08
C GLU A 5 52.68 -6.11 -4.20
N LYS A 6 53.14 -6.38 -5.42
CA LYS A 6 52.26 -6.81 -6.50
C LYS A 6 51.59 -8.10 -6.05
N MET A 7 50.27 -8.06 -5.79
CA MET A 7 49.44 -9.26 -5.84
C MET A 7 49.65 -9.91 -7.21
N GLN A 8 50.42 -11.00 -7.23
CA GLN A 8 50.55 -11.87 -8.37
C GLN A 8 49.20 -12.53 -8.59
N ASP A 9 48.54 -12.12 -9.66
CA ASP A 9 47.42 -12.79 -10.31
C ASP A 9 47.76 -14.28 -10.43
N ALA A 10 47.01 -15.14 -9.75
CA ALA A 10 47.19 -16.59 -9.75
C ALA A 10 46.80 -17.14 -11.13
N ARG A 11 47.71 -17.02 -12.10
CA ARG A 11 47.54 -17.64 -13.42
C ARG A 11 47.47 -19.15 -13.23
N LYS A 12 46.30 -19.73 -13.53
CA LYS A 12 46.10 -21.20 -13.57
C LYS A 12 47.23 -21.83 -14.39
N SER A 13 47.91 -22.81 -13.81
CA SER A 13 48.93 -23.58 -14.52
C SER A 13 48.26 -24.35 -15.66
N PRO A 14 48.95 -24.63 -16.78
CA PRO A 14 48.47 -25.57 -17.80
C PRO A 14 47.97 -26.90 -17.21
N TYR A 15 48.60 -27.36 -16.11
CA TYR A 15 48.18 -28.55 -15.38
C TYR A 15 46.78 -28.42 -14.77
N ASP A 16 46.46 -27.26 -14.16
CA ASP A 16 45.17 -27.01 -13.53
C ASP A 16 44.04 -26.93 -14.58
N LEU A 17 44.34 -26.33 -15.74
CA LEU A 17 43.40 -26.24 -16.87
C LEU A 17 43.11 -27.61 -17.48
N ILE A 18 44.13 -28.47 -17.63
CA ILE A 18 43.96 -29.84 -18.14
C ILE A 18 43.15 -30.69 -17.13
N LYS A 19 43.41 -30.53 -15.83
CA LYS A 19 42.65 -31.22 -14.78
C LYS A 19 41.18 -30.80 -14.81
N GLU A 20 40.91 -29.49 -14.80
CA GLU A 20 39.55 -28.94 -14.86
C GLU A 20 38.81 -29.37 -16.14
N PHE A 21 39.51 -29.40 -17.28
CA PHE A 21 38.98 -29.91 -18.53
C PHE A 21 38.59 -31.40 -18.45
N THR A 22 39.51 -32.23 -17.96
CA THR A 22 39.33 -33.69 -17.92
C THR A 22 38.17 -34.08 -17.02
N GLU A 23 38.09 -33.46 -15.84
CA GLU A 23 37.05 -33.76 -14.83
C GLU A 23 35.67 -33.25 -15.25
N ASN A 24 35.56 -32.12 -15.96
CA ASN A 24 34.28 -31.44 -16.15
C ASN A 24 33.75 -31.42 -17.59
N TYR A 25 34.57 -31.79 -18.59
CA TYR A 25 34.22 -31.59 -20.00
C TYR A 25 34.40 -32.81 -20.90
N VAL A 26 35.25 -33.79 -20.57
CA VAL A 26 35.46 -34.97 -21.45
C VAL A 26 34.18 -35.76 -21.66
N GLU A 27 33.43 -36.03 -20.60
CA GLU A 27 32.14 -36.72 -20.71
C GLU A 27 31.11 -35.90 -21.52
N LYS A 28 31.07 -34.57 -21.32
CA LYS A 28 30.20 -33.68 -22.10
C LYS A 28 30.55 -33.65 -23.58
N LEU A 29 31.85 -33.72 -23.89
CA LEU A 29 32.34 -33.81 -25.26
C LEU A 29 32.02 -35.17 -25.87
N PHE A 30 32.05 -36.25 -25.09
CA PHE A 30 31.62 -37.56 -25.54
C PHE A 30 30.14 -37.55 -25.97
N TYR A 31 29.26 -37.02 -25.13
CA TYR A 31 27.85 -36.89 -25.49
C TYR A 31 27.61 -35.94 -26.67
N PHE A 32 28.38 -34.84 -26.77
CA PHE A 32 28.34 -33.98 -27.95
C PHE A 32 28.73 -34.73 -29.22
N SER A 33 29.83 -35.49 -29.19
CA SER A 33 30.29 -36.29 -30.31
C SER A 33 29.28 -37.37 -30.67
N LEU A 34 28.70 -38.06 -29.68
CA LEU A 34 27.69 -39.09 -29.90
C LEU A 34 26.43 -38.55 -30.58
N LYS A 35 25.95 -37.38 -30.14
CA LYS A 35 24.83 -36.66 -30.79
C LYS A 35 25.14 -36.28 -32.24
N LYS A 36 26.41 -36.12 -32.60
CA LYS A 36 26.86 -35.71 -33.94
C LYS A 36 27.22 -36.88 -34.86
N THR A 37 27.73 -37.98 -34.32
CA THR A 37 28.18 -39.12 -35.11
C THR A 37 27.11 -40.21 -35.22
N GLY A 38 26.23 -40.35 -34.22
CA GLY A 38 25.18 -41.37 -34.15
C GLY A 38 25.71 -42.79 -33.85
N ASN A 39 27.01 -42.94 -33.59
CA ASN A 39 27.65 -44.23 -33.30
C ASN A 39 28.74 -44.06 -32.23
N ASN A 40 28.78 -44.96 -31.25
CA ASN A 40 29.72 -44.90 -30.12
C ASN A 40 31.18 -44.89 -30.57
N ALA A 41 31.58 -45.77 -31.49
CA ALA A 41 32.98 -45.84 -31.92
C ALA A 41 33.45 -44.52 -32.57
N GLU A 42 32.62 -43.93 -33.42
CA GLU A 42 32.93 -42.64 -34.04
C GLU A 42 32.85 -41.46 -33.05
N ALA A 43 32.00 -41.58 -32.02
CA ALA A 43 31.90 -40.60 -30.95
C ALA A 43 33.15 -40.61 -30.07
N GLU A 44 33.68 -41.79 -29.75
CA GLU A 44 34.93 -41.95 -29.01
C GLU A 44 36.09 -41.32 -29.78
N ASP A 45 36.21 -41.63 -31.07
CA ASP A 45 37.25 -41.07 -31.95
C ASP A 45 37.20 -39.54 -32.03
N LEU A 46 36.01 -38.96 -32.28
CA LEU A 46 35.85 -37.51 -32.36
C LEU A 46 36.14 -36.84 -31.01
N THR A 47 35.75 -37.48 -29.91
CA THR A 47 35.99 -36.96 -28.56
C THR A 47 37.47 -36.97 -28.21
N GLN A 48 38.18 -38.04 -28.55
CA GLN A 48 39.63 -38.14 -28.37
C GLN A 48 40.35 -37.07 -29.18
N ASP A 49 39.95 -36.85 -30.43
CA ASP A 49 40.54 -35.81 -31.29
C ASP A 49 40.30 -34.40 -30.72
N ILE A 50 39.08 -34.09 -30.25
CA ILE A 50 38.79 -32.81 -29.59
C ILE A 50 39.62 -32.65 -28.32
N ALA A 51 39.65 -33.66 -27.45
CA ALA A 51 40.37 -33.63 -26.19
C ALA A 51 41.89 -33.44 -26.41
N LEU A 52 42.45 -34.12 -27.40
CA LEU A 52 43.86 -34.00 -27.76
C LEU A 52 44.21 -32.57 -28.19
N GLN A 53 43.38 -31.93 -29.03
CA GLN A 53 43.63 -30.55 -29.46
C GLN A 53 43.55 -29.54 -28.30
N ILE A 54 42.65 -29.77 -27.36
CA ILE A 54 42.52 -28.94 -26.14
C ILE A 54 43.77 -29.10 -25.25
N ILE A 55 44.19 -30.34 -25.00
CA ILE A 55 45.39 -30.64 -24.19
C ILE A 55 46.66 -30.06 -24.84
N ILE A 56 46.80 -30.18 -26.17
CA ILE A 56 47.90 -29.57 -26.91
C ILE A 56 47.88 -28.04 -26.78
N ALA A 57 46.71 -27.41 -26.86
CA ALA A 57 46.58 -25.96 -26.74
C ALA A 57 46.99 -25.46 -25.34
N PHE A 58 46.59 -26.17 -24.28
CA PHE A 58 46.98 -25.83 -22.91
C PHE A 58 48.46 -26.08 -22.63
N ASN A 59 49.02 -27.20 -23.10
CA ASN A 59 50.45 -27.47 -22.99
C ASN A 59 51.34 -26.47 -23.75
N LYS A 60 50.80 -25.81 -24.78
CA LYS A 60 51.47 -24.70 -25.50
C LYS A 60 51.35 -23.34 -24.79
N GLY A 61 50.73 -23.29 -23.60
CA GLY A 61 50.60 -22.08 -22.78
C GLY A 61 49.35 -21.24 -23.07
N THR A 62 48.34 -21.79 -23.75
CA THR A 62 47.08 -21.06 -23.99
C THR A 62 46.25 -20.99 -22.71
N ILE A 63 45.96 -19.78 -22.23
CA ILE A 63 45.08 -19.53 -21.08
C ILE A 63 43.86 -18.74 -21.58
N PRO A 64 42.69 -19.38 -21.77
CA PRO A 64 41.51 -18.72 -22.29
C PRO A 64 40.83 -17.83 -21.24
N ILE A 65 40.32 -16.67 -21.67
CA ILE A 65 39.53 -15.75 -20.82
C ILE A 65 38.22 -16.42 -20.34
N ASN A 66 37.63 -17.29 -21.16
CA ASN A 66 36.51 -18.16 -20.79
C ASN A 66 36.80 -19.59 -21.25
N LEU A 67 37.08 -20.46 -20.29
CA LEU A 67 37.47 -21.85 -20.52
C LEU A 67 36.41 -22.65 -21.28
N SER A 68 35.15 -22.53 -20.87
CA SER A 68 34.02 -23.24 -21.49
C SER A 68 33.83 -22.82 -22.95
N ALA A 69 33.80 -21.52 -23.22
CA ALA A 69 33.64 -21.00 -24.58
C ALA A 69 34.76 -21.47 -25.52
N TYR A 70 36.00 -21.53 -25.02
CA TYR A 70 37.17 -21.97 -25.78
C TYR A 70 37.13 -23.47 -26.10
N ILE A 71 36.78 -24.31 -25.11
CA ILE A 71 36.59 -25.76 -25.29
C ILE A 71 35.52 -26.04 -26.36
N TRP A 72 34.37 -25.38 -26.26
CA TRP A 72 33.27 -25.56 -27.21
C TRP A 72 33.56 -24.98 -28.60
N GLN A 73 34.48 -24.02 -28.71
CA GLN A 73 34.97 -23.55 -30.00
C GLN A 73 35.84 -24.60 -30.68
N ILE A 74 36.76 -25.23 -29.96
CA ILE A 74 37.60 -26.32 -30.49
C ILE A 74 36.72 -27.52 -30.89
N ALA A 75 35.75 -27.90 -30.05
CA ALA A 75 34.83 -28.99 -30.33
C ALA A 75 34.06 -28.80 -31.66
N ARG A 76 33.50 -27.61 -31.90
CA ARG A 76 32.78 -27.29 -33.15
C ARG A 76 33.69 -27.28 -34.37
N ASN A 77 34.93 -26.79 -34.21
CA ASN A 77 35.91 -26.77 -35.30
C ASN A 77 36.31 -28.20 -35.70
N ARG A 78 36.58 -29.08 -34.74
CA ARG A 78 36.96 -30.47 -35.00
C ARG A 78 35.81 -31.30 -35.55
N TYR A 79 34.59 -31.12 -35.04
CA TYR A 79 33.40 -31.70 -35.65
C TYR A 79 33.25 -31.28 -37.12
N SER A 80 33.46 -30.01 -37.44
CA SER A 80 33.36 -29.51 -38.82
C SER A 80 34.39 -30.15 -39.77
N VAL A 81 35.58 -30.48 -39.27
CA VAL A 81 36.61 -31.20 -40.04
C VAL A 81 36.19 -32.66 -40.22
N TRP A 82 35.81 -33.34 -39.14
CA TRP A 82 35.36 -34.72 -39.15
C TRP A 82 34.15 -34.93 -40.08
N ALA A 83 33.15 -34.04 -40.03
CA ALA A 83 31.97 -34.11 -40.88
C ALA A 83 32.34 -33.95 -42.36
N LYS A 84 33.25 -33.04 -42.71
CA LYS A 84 33.75 -32.89 -44.08
C LYS A 84 34.48 -34.13 -44.58
N GLU A 85 35.28 -34.77 -43.74
CA GLU A 85 35.99 -36.01 -44.06
C GLU A 85 35.02 -37.19 -44.22
N LYS A 86 34.00 -37.28 -43.37
CA LYS A 86 32.90 -38.25 -43.49
C LYS A 86 32.15 -38.04 -44.81
N HIS A 87 31.70 -36.83 -45.11
CA HIS A 87 31.03 -36.53 -46.39
C HIS A 87 31.91 -36.83 -47.61
N LYS A 88 33.23 -36.65 -47.55
CA LYS A 88 34.16 -37.06 -48.62
C LYS A 88 34.23 -38.59 -48.76
N LYS A 89 34.29 -39.34 -47.65
CA LYS A 89 34.28 -40.81 -47.65
C LYS A 89 32.95 -41.37 -48.19
N TYR A 90 31.81 -40.77 -47.83
CA TYR A 90 30.49 -41.18 -48.33
C TYR A 90 30.29 -40.81 -49.81
N LYS A 91 30.77 -39.65 -50.27
CA LYS A 91 30.76 -39.29 -51.71
C LYS A 91 31.63 -40.21 -52.59
N ALA A 92 32.64 -40.86 -52.02
CA ALA A 92 33.44 -41.86 -52.75
C ALA A 92 32.73 -43.22 -52.90
N VAL A 93 31.66 -43.47 -52.14
CA VAL A 93 30.98 -44.78 -52.08
C VAL A 93 29.58 -44.76 -52.72
N THR A 94 28.94 -43.60 -52.88
CA THR A 94 27.61 -43.50 -53.48
C THR A 94 27.56 -42.40 -54.53
N GLY A 95 27.75 -42.78 -55.79
CA GLY A 95 27.36 -41.94 -56.92
C GLY A 95 25.87 -42.13 -57.20
N THR A 96 25.03 -41.16 -56.84
CA THR A 96 23.76 -40.81 -57.48
C THR A 96 23.10 -39.65 -56.75
N ASP A 97 22.74 -38.61 -57.52
CA ASP A 97 21.86 -37.50 -57.13
C ASP A 97 20.44 -38.01 -56.89
N ILE A 98 19.90 -37.93 -55.67
CA ILE A 98 18.46 -37.78 -55.39
C ILE A 98 18.26 -36.93 -54.13
N GLY A 99 17.72 -35.73 -54.36
CA GLY A 99 16.75 -34.96 -53.55
C GLY A 99 16.78 -34.99 -52.01
N ASP A 100 16.98 -33.81 -51.45
CA ASP A 100 16.65 -33.41 -50.07
C ASP A 100 15.25 -33.87 -49.64
N TYR A 101 15.19 -34.75 -48.64
CA TYR A 101 14.14 -34.81 -47.61
C TYR A 101 14.75 -35.43 -46.35
N GLU A 102 15.30 -34.60 -45.47
CA GLU A 102 15.56 -35.00 -44.08
C GLU A 102 14.22 -35.00 -43.33
N ILE A 103 13.76 -36.20 -42.97
CA ILE A 103 12.75 -36.39 -41.93
C ILE A 103 13.49 -36.20 -40.60
N GLU A 104 13.26 -35.07 -39.93
CA GLU A 104 13.70 -34.81 -38.56
C GLU A 104 13.09 -35.87 -37.62
N ASP A 105 13.95 -36.62 -36.91
CA ASP A 105 13.52 -37.47 -35.80
C ASP A 105 13.14 -36.57 -34.61
N GLY A 106 11.83 -36.42 -34.41
CA GLY A 106 11.19 -35.37 -33.60
C GLY A 106 11.13 -35.62 -32.08
N SER A 107 12.04 -36.39 -31.48
CA SER A 107 12.05 -36.53 -30.01
C SER A 107 13.01 -35.50 -29.38
N LYS A 108 12.48 -34.38 -28.89
CA LYS A 108 13.22 -33.47 -28.00
C LYS A 108 13.57 -34.24 -26.71
N SER A 109 14.80 -34.08 -26.20
CA SER A 109 15.13 -34.62 -24.88
C SER A 109 14.48 -33.78 -23.78
N VAL A 110 14.17 -34.38 -22.62
CA VAL A 110 13.57 -33.69 -21.46
C VAL A 110 14.40 -32.46 -21.04
N LEU A 111 15.73 -32.53 -21.20
CA LEU A 111 16.65 -31.42 -20.89
C LEU A 111 16.60 -30.31 -21.94
N ASP A 112 16.46 -30.63 -23.23
CA ASP A 112 16.29 -29.63 -24.30
C ASP A 112 14.93 -28.91 -24.16
N GLU A 113 13.86 -29.64 -23.83
CA GLU A 113 12.57 -29.03 -23.49
C GLU A 113 12.65 -28.15 -22.25
N MET A 114 13.41 -28.58 -21.23
CA MET A 114 13.61 -27.80 -20.00
C MET A 114 14.40 -26.50 -20.29
N ILE A 115 15.48 -26.54 -21.06
CA ILE A 115 16.26 -25.35 -21.43
C ILE A 115 15.43 -24.39 -22.30
N ASP A 116 14.72 -24.90 -23.31
CA ASP A 116 13.82 -24.10 -24.14
C ASP A 116 12.74 -23.44 -23.26
N SER A 117 12.16 -24.20 -22.32
CA SER A 117 11.15 -23.69 -21.39
C SER A 117 11.69 -22.62 -20.45
N MET A 118 12.94 -22.76 -19.99
CA MET A 118 13.62 -21.77 -19.14
C MET A 118 13.92 -20.49 -19.91
N GLN A 119 14.43 -20.59 -21.13
CA GLN A 119 14.68 -19.43 -21.99
C GLN A 119 13.39 -18.72 -22.37
N LEU A 120 12.33 -19.47 -22.68
CA LEU A 120 10.99 -18.92 -22.92
C LEU A 120 10.42 -18.26 -21.66
N ALA A 121 10.63 -18.84 -20.48
CA ALA A 121 10.21 -18.26 -19.21
C ALA A 121 10.96 -16.95 -18.92
N LEU A 122 12.27 -16.89 -19.16
CA LEU A 122 13.08 -15.68 -19.03
C LEU A 122 12.63 -14.60 -20.02
N LEU A 123 12.37 -14.95 -21.28
CA LEU A 123 11.86 -14.01 -22.27
C LEU A 123 10.49 -13.47 -21.88
N ARG A 124 9.56 -14.35 -21.43
CA ARG A 124 8.24 -13.94 -20.94
C ARG A 124 8.35 -13.03 -19.72
N ARG A 125 9.26 -13.33 -18.79
CA ARG A 125 9.58 -12.47 -17.65
C ARG A 125 10.03 -11.09 -18.14
N GLU A 126 11.02 -11.01 -19.01
CA GLU A 126 11.52 -9.70 -19.46
C GLU A 126 10.51 -8.90 -20.28
N LEU A 127 9.68 -9.58 -21.09
CA LEU A 127 8.54 -8.93 -21.76
C LEU A 127 7.53 -8.35 -20.78
N ALA A 128 7.37 -8.95 -19.59
CA ALA A 128 6.48 -8.48 -18.54
C ALA A 128 6.99 -7.19 -17.85
N PHE A 129 8.30 -6.94 -17.87
CA PHE A 129 8.94 -5.77 -17.21
C PHE A 129 9.47 -4.71 -18.19
N ILE A 130 9.20 -4.84 -19.49
CA ILE A 130 9.62 -3.85 -20.50
C ILE A 130 8.60 -2.71 -20.62
N LYS A 131 9.10 -1.47 -20.73
CA LYS A 131 8.28 -0.25 -20.85
C LYS A 131 7.24 -0.36 -21.97
N LYS A 132 6.03 0.19 -21.74
CA LYS A 132 4.89 0.20 -22.67
C LYS A 132 5.25 0.53 -24.12
N ASP A 133 6.05 1.57 -24.33
CA ASP A 133 6.49 2.02 -25.66
C ASP A 133 7.27 0.93 -26.42
N TYR A 134 8.11 0.18 -25.73
CA TYR A 134 8.87 -0.91 -26.35
C TYR A 134 8.01 -2.16 -26.50
N ARG A 135 7.19 -2.48 -25.48
CA ARG A 135 6.27 -3.62 -25.45
C ARG A 135 5.27 -3.57 -26.60
N SER A 136 4.60 -2.43 -26.79
CA SER A 136 3.61 -2.22 -27.85
C SER A 136 4.22 -2.43 -29.24
N ILE A 137 5.42 -1.89 -29.49
CA ILE A 137 6.15 -2.08 -30.75
C ILE A 137 6.58 -3.54 -30.95
N LEU A 138 7.05 -4.23 -29.90
CA LEU A 138 7.42 -5.65 -29.98
C LEU A 138 6.23 -6.54 -30.29
N VAL A 139 5.10 -6.34 -29.60
CA VAL A 139 3.87 -7.12 -29.81
C VAL A 139 3.33 -6.89 -31.22
N ALA A 140 3.22 -5.63 -31.64
CA ALA A 140 2.75 -5.27 -32.97
C ALA A 140 3.60 -5.92 -34.08
N TYR A 141 4.92 -5.96 -33.92
CA TYR A 141 5.83 -6.52 -34.91
C TYR A 141 5.87 -8.06 -34.89
N TYR A 142 6.11 -8.67 -33.72
CA TYR A 142 6.39 -10.12 -33.61
C TYR A 142 5.16 -10.99 -33.39
N ILE A 143 4.08 -10.45 -32.83
CA ILE A 143 2.86 -11.21 -32.51
C ILE A 143 1.77 -10.89 -33.52
N GLU A 144 1.56 -9.61 -33.82
CA GLU A 144 0.51 -9.15 -34.73
C GLU A 144 0.97 -9.08 -36.20
N ASN A 145 2.24 -9.36 -36.50
CA ASN A 145 2.84 -9.33 -37.84
C ASN A 145 2.66 -8.00 -38.61
N LYS A 146 2.59 -6.86 -37.91
CA LYS A 146 2.47 -5.54 -38.55
C LYS A 146 3.80 -5.08 -39.13
N SER A 147 3.76 -4.42 -40.28
CA SER A 147 4.92 -3.81 -40.91
C SER A 147 5.41 -2.58 -40.15
N ILE A 148 6.68 -2.22 -40.32
CA ILE A 148 7.27 -1.00 -39.70
C ILE A 148 6.49 0.26 -40.09
N LYS A 149 5.94 0.30 -41.31
CA LYS A 149 5.10 1.40 -41.79
C LYS A 149 3.79 1.46 -41.00
N GLU A 150 3.07 0.34 -40.89
CA GLU A 150 1.81 0.29 -40.13
C GLU A 150 2.03 0.63 -38.65
N ILE A 151 3.11 0.15 -38.04
CA ILE A 151 3.44 0.47 -36.66
C ILE A 151 3.72 1.97 -36.52
N ALA A 152 4.52 2.55 -37.42
CA ALA A 152 4.82 3.98 -37.46
C ALA A 152 3.55 4.84 -37.54
N ASP A 153 2.60 4.42 -38.38
CA ASP A 153 1.30 5.07 -38.54
C ASP A 153 0.46 4.96 -37.25
N ILE A 154 0.42 3.78 -36.62
CA ILE A 154 -0.34 3.53 -35.36
C ILE A 154 0.20 4.35 -34.19
N VAL A 155 1.53 4.37 -33.99
CA VAL A 155 2.15 5.02 -32.83
C VAL A 155 2.57 6.47 -33.10
N SER A 156 2.26 7.01 -34.28
CA SER A 156 2.58 8.38 -34.70
C SER A 156 4.07 8.72 -34.59
N LEU A 157 4.94 7.80 -35.04
CA LEU A 157 6.40 7.96 -35.06
C LEU A 157 6.94 7.75 -36.47
N SER A 158 8.16 8.23 -36.76
CA SER A 158 8.80 7.89 -38.04
C SER A 158 9.19 6.41 -38.10
N GLN A 159 9.21 5.82 -39.29
CA GLN A 159 9.67 4.44 -39.49
C GLN A 159 11.10 4.23 -38.94
N ASN A 160 11.96 5.25 -39.00
CA ASN A 160 13.31 5.17 -38.45
C ASN A 160 13.30 5.10 -36.91
N ALA A 161 12.43 5.89 -36.26
CA ALA A 161 12.25 5.83 -34.81
C ALA A 161 11.70 4.47 -34.36
N VAL A 162 10.77 3.86 -35.11
CA VAL A 162 10.27 2.50 -34.85
C VAL A 162 11.40 1.46 -34.95
N LYS A 163 12.25 1.53 -35.99
CA LYS A 163 13.42 0.65 -36.13
C LYS A 163 14.39 0.76 -34.95
N GLN A 164 14.68 1.99 -34.52
CA GLN A 164 15.55 2.25 -33.37
C GLN A 164 14.94 1.72 -32.07
N LYS A 165 13.64 1.94 -31.83
CA LYS A 165 12.93 1.40 -30.66
C LYS A 165 12.91 -0.14 -30.67
N LEU A 166 12.65 -0.79 -31.82
CA LEU A 166 12.74 -2.25 -31.95
C LEU A 166 14.13 -2.79 -31.61
N PHE A 167 15.17 -2.16 -32.15
CA PHE A 167 16.55 -2.55 -31.87
C PHE A 167 16.87 -2.41 -30.38
N ARG A 168 16.52 -1.28 -29.77
CA ARG A 168 16.74 -1.05 -28.34
C ARG A 168 15.93 -2.01 -27.47
N ALA A 169 14.68 -2.30 -27.83
CA ALA A 169 13.84 -3.25 -27.13
C ALA A 169 14.45 -4.66 -27.11
N ARG A 170 15.01 -5.12 -28.24
CA ARG A 170 15.73 -6.41 -28.30
C ARG A 170 16.97 -6.45 -27.41
N GLN A 171 17.72 -5.34 -27.35
CA GLN A 171 18.87 -5.25 -26.45
C GLN A 171 18.43 -5.33 -24.98
N LEU A 172 17.38 -4.59 -24.59
CA LEU A 172 16.85 -4.60 -23.22
C LEU A 172 16.35 -6.00 -22.81
N LEU A 173 15.66 -6.71 -23.70
CA LEU A 173 15.24 -8.09 -23.43
C LEU A 173 16.44 -9.00 -23.23
N LYS A 174 17.45 -8.92 -24.10
CA LYS A 174 18.66 -9.75 -24.00
C LYS A 174 19.41 -9.48 -22.69
N GLU A 175 19.68 -8.21 -22.40
CA GLU A 175 20.33 -7.77 -21.17
C GLU A 175 19.56 -8.27 -19.93
N GLY A 176 18.23 -8.15 -19.94
CA GLY A 176 17.38 -8.63 -18.85
C GLY A 176 17.39 -10.14 -18.67
N MET A 177 17.46 -10.91 -19.75
CA MET A 177 17.54 -12.39 -19.70
C MET A 177 18.86 -12.88 -19.10
N ASP A 178 19.94 -12.13 -19.31
CA ASP A 178 21.27 -12.42 -18.75
C ASP A 178 21.37 -12.02 -17.26
N MET A 179 20.44 -11.19 -16.74
CA MET A 179 20.41 -10.76 -15.34
C MET A 179 19.47 -11.62 -14.47
N ALA A 180 19.92 -11.92 -13.25
CA ALA A 180 19.04 -12.37 -12.19
C ALA A 180 18.25 -11.17 -11.66
N ARG A 181 16.93 -11.15 -11.87
CA ARG A 181 16.04 -10.18 -11.20
C ARG A 181 15.67 -10.73 -9.83
N GLU A 182 16.04 -10.01 -8.79
CA GLU A 182 15.53 -10.24 -7.44
C GLU A 182 14.30 -9.34 -7.24
N PHE A 183 13.15 -9.95 -6.93
CA PHE A 183 11.96 -9.21 -6.57
C PHE A 183 12.03 -8.74 -5.13
N GLY A 184 11.37 -7.62 -4.85
CA GLY A 184 11.28 -7.08 -3.51
C GLY A 184 10.50 -7.98 -2.56
N LYS A 185 10.59 -7.67 -1.26
CA LYS A 185 9.92 -8.43 -0.20
C LYS A 185 8.40 -8.47 -0.39
N ARG A 186 7.80 -7.40 -0.91
CA ARG A 186 6.34 -7.30 -1.10
C ARG A 186 5.81 -8.22 -2.20
N SER A 187 6.67 -8.79 -3.05
CA SER A 187 6.28 -9.80 -4.03
C SER A 187 5.81 -11.12 -3.41
N TYR A 188 6.39 -11.53 -2.29
CA TYR A 188 6.06 -12.78 -1.59
C TYR A 188 5.49 -12.57 -0.18
N LYS A 189 5.69 -11.39 0.41
CA LYS A 189 5.17 -11.02 1.74
C LYS A 189 4.60 -9.59 1.71
N PRO A 190 3.43 -9.38 1.08
CA PRO A 190 2.75 -8.09 1.12
C PRO A 190 2.39 -7.70 2.55
N GLU A 191 2.47 -6.41 2.85
CA GLU A 191 2.23 -5.85 4.17
C GLU A 191 0.77 -5.35 4.31
N GLY A 192 0.31 -5.32 5.56
CA GLY A 192 -1.02 -4.89 5.94
C GLY A 192 -1.01 -3.43 6.39
N ILE A 193 -1.96 -2.66 5.88
CA ILE A 193 -2.19 -1.26 6.23
C ILE A 193 -3.69 -1.05 6.46
N ILE A 194 -4.00 -0.34 7.54
CA ILE A 194 -5.34 0.18 7.86
C ILE A 194 -5.37 1.65 7.45
N PHE A 195 -6.55 2.14 7.10
CA PHE A 195 -6.74 3.55 6.79
C PHE A 195 -7.87 4.14 7.62
N ALA A 196 -7.77 5.43 7.88
CA ALA A 196 -8.87 6.25 8.36
C ALA A 196 -9.10 7.42 7.40
N ALA A 197 -10.36 7.82 7.25
CA ALA A 197 -10.74 8.99 6.47
C ALA A 197 -11.65 9.91 7.29
N SER A 198 -11.70 11.17 6.89
CA SER A 198 -12.65 12.15 7.42
C SER A 198 -13.22 12.97 6.26
N GLY A 199 -14.37 13.62 6.46
CA GLY A 199 -15.00 14.46 5.44
C GLY A 199 -16.03 13.72 4.59
N SER A 200 -16.34 14.32 3.43
CA SER A 200 -17.38 13.82 2.51
C SER A 200 -16.76 13.10 1.33
N GLN A 201 -17.18 11.85 1.09
CA GLN A 201 -16.68 10.98 0.01
C GLN A 201 -17.81 10.49 -0.92
N PRO A 202 -18.52 11.38 -1.63
CA PRO A 202 -19.71 11.00 -2.41
C PRO A 202 -19.40 10.02 -3.56
N THR A 203 -18.17 10.03 -4.09
CA THR A 203 -17.73 9.06 -5.12
C THR A 203 -17.28 7.70 -4.56
N GLY A 204 -17.24 7.55 -3.22
CA GLY A 204 -16.69 6.37 -2.56
C GLY A 204 -15.15 6.31 -2.54
N LEU A 205 -14.46 7.35 -3.03
CA LEU A 205 -13.02 7.51 -2.88
C LEU A 205 -12.66 7.95 -1.45
N PRO A 206 -11.54 7.50 -0.89
CA PRO A 206 -10.56 6.59 -1.49
C PRO A 206 -10.90 5.09 -1.33
N TRP A 207 -11.97 4.76 -0.63
CA TRP A 207 -12.29 3.41 -0.14
C TRP A 207 -12.40 2.35 -1.23
N ASN A 208 -13.05 2.65 -2.35
CA ASN A 208 -13.20 1.73 -3.48
C ASN A 208 -11.87 1.33 -4.14
N VAL A 209 -10.82 2.15 -4.02
CA VAL A 209 -9.50 1.88 -4.61
C VAL A 209 -8.59 1.08 -3.67
N VAL A 210 -8.69 1.30 -2.36
CA VAL A 210 -7.75 0.73 -1.37
C VAL A 210 -8.21 -0.58 -0.74
N GLN A 211 -9.21 -1.27 -1.31
CA GLN A 211 -9.69 -2.56 -0.77
C GLN A 211 -8.72 -3.72 -1.02
N ARG A 212 -7.93 -3.63 -2.10
CA ARG A 212 -7.09 -4.72 -2.61
C ARG A 212 -5.66 -4.63 -2.07
N LYS A 213 -4.95 -5.76 -1.99
CA LYS A 213 -3.56 -5.81 -1.49
C LYS A 213 -2.56 -5.04 -2.38
N ILE A 214 -2.74 -5.11 -3.70
CA ILE A 214 -1.85 -4.46 -4.67
C ILE A 214 -1.79 -2.93 -4.45
N PRO A 215 -2.90 -2.17 -4.51
CA PRO A 215 -2.85 -0.72 -4.33
C PRO A 215 -2.27 -0.33 -2.97
N LYS A 216 -2.63 -1.05 -1.90
CA LYS A 216 -2.03 -0.86 -0.57
C LYS A 216 -0.51 -0.96 -0.57
N ASN A 217 0.05 -1.97 -1.25
CA ASN A 217 1.49 -2.21 -1.28
C ASN A 217 2.23 -1.29 -2.26
N ILE A 218 1.56 -0.78 -3.29
CA ILE A 218 2.08 0.32 -4.11
C ILE A 218 2.25 1.57 -3.24
N LEU A 219 1.23 1.92 -2.46
CA LEU A 219 1.26 3.08 -1.57
C LEU A 219 2.33 2.93 -0.47
N LEU A 220 2.52 1.72 0.08
CA LEU A 220 3.61 1.47 1.02
C LEU A 220 4.99 1.61 0.37
N GLN A 221 5.19 1.06 -0.83
CA GLN A 221 6.48 1.18 -1.51
C GLN A 221 6.80 2.61 -1.94
N ALA A 222 5.78 3.38 -2.33
CA ALA A 222 5.90 4.79 -2.69
C ALA A 222 5.87 5.73 -1.46
N ASN A 223 5.70 5.20 -0.24
CA ASN A 223 5.73 5.99 0.99
C ASN A 223 7.17 6.36 1.32
N ASN A 224 7.45 7.67 1.43
CA ASN A 224 8.80 8.21 1.66
C ASN A 224 9.88 7.79 0.64
N ASN A 225 9.48 7.14 -0.45
CA ASN A 225 10.38 6.58 -1.45
C ASN A 225 9.78 6.77 -2.86
N PRO A 226 9.96 7.95 -3.48
CA PRO A 226 9.49 8.22 -4.83
C PRO A 226 9.97 7.14 -5.82
N SER A 227 9.02 6.39 -6.36
CA SER A 227 9.30 5.17 -7.13
C SER A 227 8.80 5.27 -8.57
N THR A 228 9.58 4.80 -9.54
CA THR A 228 9.11 4.63 -10.92
C THR A 228 8.19 3.42 -11.05
N LEU A 229 7.49 3.29 -12.18
CA LEU A 229 6.67 2.10 -12.47
C LEU A 229 7.50 0.82 -12.43
N GLU A 230 8.75 0.86 -12.91
CA GLU A 230 9.66 -0.29 -12.90
C GLU A 230 10.09 -0.66 -11.48
N GLU A 231 10.43 0.34 -10.64
CA GLU A 231 10.80 0.12 -9.24
C GLU A 231 9.63 -0.52 -8.46
N LEU A 232 8.40 -0.02 -8.66
CA LEU A 232 7.18 -0.59 -8.07
C LEU A 232 6.92 -2.02 -8.58
N SER A 233 7.05 -2.22 -9.89
CA SER A 233 6.84 -3.50 -10.56
C SER A 233 7.79 -4.57 -10.04
N ILE A 234 9.07 -4.22 -9.83
CA ILE A 234 10.08 -5.14 -9.27
C ILE A 234 9.86 -5.39 -7.78
N GLU A 235 9.52 -4.37 -6.99
CA GLU A 235 9.27 -4.56 -5.56
C GLU A 235 8.09 -5.53 -5.32
N LEU A 236 7.00 -5.35 -6.06
CA LEU A 236 5.78 -6.15 -5.89
C LEU A 236 5.80 -7.44 -6.74
N GLY A 237 6.79 -7.63 -7.61
CA GLY A 237 6.83 -8.76 -8.55
C GLY A 237 5.65 -8.81 -9.53
N ILE A 238 5.03 -7.64 -9.80
CA ILE A 238 3.86 -7.50 -10.67
C ILE A 238 4.32 -6.99 -12.02
N ALA A 239 3.87 -7.60 -13.12
CA ALA A 239 4.23 -7.16 -14.47
C ALA A 239 3.84 -5.69 -14.72
N LEU A 240 4.71 -4.95 -15.40
CA LEU A 240 4.57 -3.53 -15.71
C LEU A 240 3.22 -3.15 -16.36
N PRO A 241 2.62 -3.93 -17.30
CA PRO A 241 1.28 -3.65 -17.82
C PRO A 241 0.20 -3.44 -16.76
N TYR A 242 0.19 -4.26 -15.71
CA TYR A 242 -0.80 -4.17 -14.64
C TYR A 242 -0.43 -3.06 -13.65
N MET A 243 0.87 -2.84 -13.41
CA MET A 243 1.36 -1.74 -12.58
C MET A 243 0.98 -0.38 -13.17
N GLU A 244 1.07 -0.23 -14.50
CA GLU A 244 0.65 0.97 -15.22
C GLU A 244 -0.82 1.33 -14.93
N GLU A 245 -1.71 0.34 -14.93
CA GLU A 245 -3.14 0.54 -14.66
C GLU A 245 -3.41 0.88 -13.18
N GLU A 246 -2.82 0.13 -12.25
CA GLU A 246 -3.02 0.34 -10.81
C GLU A 246 -2.51 1.71 -10.34
N VAL A 247 -1.33 2.13 -10.83
CA VAL A 247 -0.75 3.44 -10.50
C VAL A 247 -1.59 4.57 -11.09
N GLU A 248 -2.13 4.41 -12.30
CA GLU A 248 -3.02 5.40 -12.90
C GLU A 248 -4.33 5.56 -12.11
N ILE A 249 -4.91 4.45 -11.60
CA ILE A 249 -6.10 4.48 -10.74
C ILE A 249 -5.79 5.24 -9.44
N LEU A 250 -4.68 4.91 -8.78
CA LEU A 250 -4.25 5.55 -7.53
C LEU A 250 -3.94 7.04 -7.72
N HIS A 251 -3.33 7.41 -8.84
CA HIS A 251 -3.03 8.78 -9.18
C HIS A 251 -4.31 9.60 -9.41
N LYS A 252 -5.26 9.06 -10.18
CA LYS A 252 -6.59 9.69 -10.38
C LYS A 252 -7.39 9.80 -9.08
N ALA A 253 -7.23 8.84 -8.18
CA ALA A 253 -7.80 8.85 -6.84
C ALA A 253 -7.13 9.85 -5.89
N THR A 254 -6.11 10.59 -6.34
CA THR A 254 -5.33 11.57 -5.56
C THR A 254 -4.50 10.95 -4.43
N LEU A 255 -4.27 9.63 -4.45
CA LEU A 255 -3.49 8.90 -3.46
C LEU A 255 -1.99 8.84 -3.80
N LEU A 256 -1.65 8.97 -5.09
CA LEU A 256 -0.28 9.14 -5.57
C LEU A 256 -0.12 10.50 -6.26
N GLU A 257 1.00 11.17 -5.99
CA GLU A 257 1.46 12.34 -6.72
C GLU A 257 2.61 11.96 -7.65
N LYS A 258 2.65 12.56 -8.84
CA LYS A 258 3.67 12.30 -9.85
C LYS A 258 4.70 13.42 -9.87
N HIS A 259 5.98 13.07 -9.71
CA HIS A 259 7.12 13.98 -9.84
C HIS A 259 8.09 13.45 -10.89
N GLY A 260 8.05 14.04 -12.10
CA GLY A 260 8.81 13.53 -13.23
C GLY A 260 8.30 12.15 -13.66
N ASP A 261 9.17 11.14 -13.59
CA ASP A 261 8.86 9.73 -13.88
C ASP A 261 8.57 8.88 -12.63
N LYS A 262 8.65 9.49 -11.44
CA LYS A 262 8.41 8.85 -10.14
C LYS A 262 7.04 9.21 -9.57
N TYR A 263 6.50 8.30 -8.76
CA TYR A 263 5.28 8.47 -7.99
C TYR A 263 5.58 8.37 -6.50
N ILE A 264 4.94 9.22 -5.71
CA ILE A 264 5.03 9.23 -4.25
C ILE A 264 3.63 9.19 -3.64
N THR A 265 3.48 8.51 -2.51
CA THR A 265 2.24 8.54 -1.74
C THR A 265 1.95 9.94 -1.23
N ASN A 266 0.76 10.45 -1.53
CA ASN A 266 0.34 11.83 -1.26
C ASN A 266 -0.47 11.98 0.03
N PHE A 267 -0.24 11.09 0.99
CA PHE A 267 -0.79 11.18 2.32
C PHE A 267 0.13 10.48 3.31
N PHE A 268 -0.02 10.80 4.59
CA PHE A 268 0.87 10.24 5.60
C PHE A 268 0.47 8.80 5.94
N ILE A 269 1.45 7.89 5.88
CA ILE A 269 1.34 6.53 6.40
C ILE A 269 2.29 6.43 7.58
N LEU A 270 1.73 6.21 8.77
CA LEU A 270 2.50 6.03 9.98
C LEU A 270 3.00 4.59 10.07
N ASP A 271 4.31 4.43 10.13
CA ASP A 271 4.93 3.16 10.48
C ASP A 271 4.82 2.89 11.99
N LYS A 272 5.23 1.68 12.39
CA LYS A 272 5.06 1.19 13.76
C LYS A 272 5.85 2.01 14.76
N GLU A 273 7.08 2.35 14.42
CA GLU A 273 7.97 3.16 15.25
C GLU A 273 7.38 4.56 15.47
N CYS A 274 6.89 5.20 14.40
CA CYS A 274 6.23 6.51 14.48
C CYS A 274 4.99 6.45 15.37
N LEU A 275 4.13 5.44 15.21
CA LEU A 275 2.92 5.27 16.03
C LEU A 275 3.23 5.11 17.51
N LEU A 276 4.26 4.33 17.85
CA LEU A 276 4.69 4.16 19.24
C LEU A 276 5.27 5.46 19.83
N GLU A 277 6.06 6.22 19.06
CA GLU A 277 6.57 7.52 19.49
C GLU A 277 5.43 8.54 19.70
N VAL A 278 4.45 8.60 18.80
CA VAL A 278 3.23 9.42 18.96
C VAL A 278 2.48 9.04 20.22
N TYR A 279 2.22 7.74 20.44
CA TYR A 279 1.55 7.24 21.63
C TYR A 279 2.25 7.72 22.91
N ASN A 280 3.57 7.57 22.97
CA ASN A 280 4.37 7.99 24.13
C ASN A 280 4.29 9.50 24.37
N ILE A 281 4.31 10.32 23.31
CA ILE A 281 4.14 11.78 23.41
C ILE A 281 2.76 12.09 24.03
N LEU A 282 1.69 11.52 23.48
CA LEU A 282 0.31 11.79 23.91
C LEU A 282 0.05 11.33 25.34
N ARG A 283 0.63 10.19 25.74
CA ARG A 283 0.46 9.60 27.07
C ARG A 283 1.27 10.32 28.15
N SER A 284 2.43 10.88 27.81
CA SER A 284 3.34 11.51 28.78
C SER A 284 2.71 12.57 29.68
N GLU A 285 1.71 13.31 29.18
CA GLU A 285 0.98 14.33 29.93
C GLU A 285 -0.54 14.05 30.00
N ALA A 286 -0.98 12.82 29.75
CA ALA A 286 -2.40 12.48 29.69
C ALA A 286 -3.09 12.59 31.05
N LEU A 287 -2.48 12.08 32.12
CA LEU A 287 -3.09 12.07 33.45
C LEU A 287 -3.35 13.50 33.99
N GLU A 288 -2.44 14.44 33.74
CA GLU A 288 -2.64 15.86 34.10
C GLU A 288 -3.85 16.43 33.35
N ARG A 289 -3.94 16.18 32.04
CA ARG A 289 -5.06 16.62 31.21
C ARG A 289 -6.39 16.04 31.70
N SER A 290 -6.43 14.75 31.98
CA SER A 290 -7.62 14.04 32.48
C SER A 290 -8.09 14.60 33.83
N LYS A 291 -7.16 14.87 34.76
CA LYS A 291 -7.47 15.51 36.04
C LYS A 291 -8.08 16.91 35.86
N LEU A 292 -7.47 17.74 35.02
CA LEU A 292 -7.94 19.11 34.77
C LEU A 292 -9.32 19.15 34.09
N LEU A 293 -9.61 18.18 33.21
CA LEU A 293 -10.92 17.99 32.60
C LEU A 293 -11.95 17.55 33.65
N ASN A 294 -11.61 16.60 34.53
CA ASN A 294 -12.52 16.18 35.60
C ASN A 294 -12.89 17.34 36.53
N GLU A 295 -11.91 18.13 36.98
CA GLU A 295 -12.16 19.32 37.81
C GLU A 295 -13.12 20.31 37.12
N PHE A 296 -12.96 20.51 35.81
CA PHE A 296 -13.89 21.35 35.03
C PHE A 296 -15.31 20.79 35.04
N MET A 297 -15.46 19.49 34.77
CA MET A 297 -16.77 18.85 34.74
C MET A 297 -17.45 18.86 36.10
N ASP A 298 -16.72 18.57 37.18
CA ASP A 298 -17.25 18.59 38.55
C ASP A 298 -17.79 19.98 38.93
N GLU A 299 -17.07 21.04 38.54
CA GLU A 299 -17.46 22.41 38.88
C GLU A 299 -18.56 22.99 38.00
N LYS A 300 -18.65 22.54 36.74
CA LYS A 300 -19.53 23.11 35.73
C LYS A 300 -20.71 22.25 35.34
N MET A 301 -20.87 21.05 35.89
CA MET A 301 -21.99 20.17 35.55
C MET A 301 -23.36 20.83 35.77
N SER A 302 -23.55 21.53 36.90
CA SER A 302 -24.80 22.24 37.19
C SER A 302 -25.08 23.35 36.16
N ASP A 303 -24.06 24.12 35.78
CA ASP A 303 -24.16 25.19 34.78
C ASP A 303 -24.52 24.58 33.40
N ILE A 304 -23.90 23.46 33.04
CA ILE A 304 -24.15 22.74 31.78
C ILE A 304 -25.55 22.15 31.74
N ARG A 305 -26.03 21.55 32.83
CA ARG A 305 -27.42 21.06 32.93
C ARG A 305 -28.45 22.18 32.81
N ALA A 306 -28.16 23.35 33.35
CA ALA A 306 -29.06 24.50 33.26
C ALA A 306 -29.33 24.96 31.81
N LEU A 307 -28.50 24.54 30.85
CA LEU A 307 -28.70 24.80 29.42
C LEU A 307 -29.76 23.90 28.77
N GLY A 308 -30.30 22.92 29.50
CA GLY A 308 -31.39 22.06 29.01
C GLY A 308 -30.96 21.06 27.94
N ILE A 309 -29.68 20.66 27.90
CA ILE A 309 -29.15 19.74 26.88
C ILE A 309 -29.50 18.27 27.11
N ALA A 310 -30.01 17.94 28.29
CA ALA A 310 -30.25 16.58 28.75
C ALA A 310 -31.54 16.53 29.56
N GLU A 311 -32.38 15.55 29.28
CA GLU A 311 -33.59 15.27 30.07
C GLU A 311 -33.23 14.82 31.49
N ALA A 312 -34.20 14.91 32.39
CA ALA A 312 -33.99 14.60 33.82
C ALA A 312 -33.55 13.14 34.07
N HIS A 313 -33.92 12.21 33.18
CA HIS A 313 -33.56 10.80 33.27
C HIS A 313 -32.12 10.52 32.76
N ILE A 314 -31.51 11.45 32.02
CA ILE A 314 -30.15 11.30 31.52
C ILE A 314 -29.18 11.73 32.62
N GLU A 315 -28.38 10.79 33.10
CA GLU A 315 -27.43 10.97 34.22
C GLU A 315 -26.20 11.83 33.83
N ASP A 316 -25.54 12.43 34.84
CA ASP A 316 -24.31 13.21 34.63
C ASP A 316 -23.21 12.38 33.96
N ASN A 317 -23.16 11.09 34.26
CA ASN A 317 -22.21 10.17 33.67
C ASN A 317 -22.34 10.16 32.13
N ALA A 318 -23.56 10.11 31.59
CA ALA A 318 -23.82 10.16 30.16
C ALA A 318 -23.35 11.49 29.53
N ILE A 319 -23.56 12.62 30.23
CA ILE A 319 -23.09 13.94 29.79
C ILE A 319 -21.55 13.95 29.75
N ARG A 320 -20.87 13.38 30.75
CA ARG A 320 -19.39 13.31 30.78
C ARG A 320 -18.82 12.52 29.61
N TRP A 321 -19.45 11.41 29.22
CA TRP A 321 -19.01 10.61 28.07
C TRP A 321 -18.97 11.43 26.77
N TRP A 322 -19.89 12.37 26.59
CA TRP A 322 -19.86 13.32 25.47
C TRP A 322 -18.91 14.51 25.72
N LEU A 323 -18.93 15.08 26.92
CA LEU A 323 -18.21 16.33 27.23
C LEU A 323 -16.69 16.18 27.18
N ILE A 324 -16.16 15.01 27.59
CA ILE A 324 -14.72 14.73 27.56
C ILE A 324 -14.15 14.82 26.14
N PRO A 325 -14.63 14.04 25.14
CA PRO A 325 -14.12 14.13 23.78
C PRO A 325 -14.44 15.49 23.13
N ASP A 326 -15.58 16.11 23.44
CA ASP A 326 -15.91 17.45 22.92
C ASP A 326 -14.93 18.54 23.42
N CYS A 327 -14.60 18.55 24.71
CA CYS A 327 -13.58 19.44 25.26
C CYS A 327 -12.22 19.22 24.59
N ILE A 328 -11.82 17.97 24.38
CA ILE A 328 -10.56 17.61 23.72
C ILE A 328 -10.55 18.09 22.26
N ASP A 329 -11.65 17.91 21.54
CA ASP A 329 -11.79 18.40 20.18
C ASP A 329 -11.58 19.91 20.12
N ARG A 330 -12.26 20.65 21.00
CA ARG A 330 -12.08 22.10 21.08
C ARG A 330 -10.63 22.48 21.36
N LEU A 331 -9.94 21.78 22.26
CA LEU A 331 -8.52 22.04 22.53
C LEU A 331 -7.67 21.79 21.27
N ILE A 332 -7.89 20.68 20.56
CA ILE A 332 -7.18 20.32 19.32
C ILE A 332 -7.44 21.37 18.23
N GLU A 333 -8.68 21.78 18.01
CA GLU A 333 -9.05 22.82 17.03
C GLU A 333 -8.37 24.17 17.34
N ASN A 334 -8.07 24.46 18.61
CA ASN A 334 -7.42 25.70 19.04
C ASN A 334 -5.88 25.60 19.15
N THR A 335 -5.26 24.50 18.72
CA THR A 335 -3.79 24.38 18.67
C THR A 335 -3.18 25.12 17.48
N SER A 336 -3.76 24.95 16.28
CA SER A 336 -3.30 25.56 15.02
C SER A 336 -4.48 25.84 14.08
N LYS A 337 -4.27 26.69 13.07
CA LYS A 337 -5.27 27.00 12.03
C LYS A 337 -5.33 25.95 10.90
N GLU A 338 -4.57 24.87 11.01
CA GLU A 338 -4.47 23.86 9.97
C GLU A 338 -5.72 22.98 9.91
N GLN A 339 -5.90 22.28 8.79
CA GLN A 339 -7.06 21.42 8.49
C GLN A 339 -7.28 20.36 9.56
N THR A 340 -8.55 19.97 9.74
CA THR A 340 -8.99 19.03 10.80
C THR A 340 -9.95 17.99 10.23
N ILE A 341 -10.44 17.04 11.05
CA ILE A 341 -11.49 16.11 10.58
C ILE A 341 -12.80 16.81 10.24
N TYR A 342 -13.04 17.99 10.84
CA TYR A 342 -14.21 18.82 10.59
C TYR A 342 -14.01 19.78 9.42
N THR A 343 -12.75 20.07 9.07
CA THR A 343 -12.35 20.92 7.93
C THR A 343 -11.27 20.22 7.09
N PRO A 344 -11.62 19.08 6.47
CA PRO A 344 -10.64 18.22 5.81
C PRO A 344 -10.06 18.86 4.52
N PRO A 345 -8.91 18.34 4.04
CA PRO A 345 -8.29 18.82 2.80
C PRO A 345 -9.23 18.73 1.59
N LYS A 346 -9.17 19.76 0.74
CA LYS A 346 -9.81 19.76 -0.57
C LYS A 346 -8.96 18.98 -1.56
N ARG A 347 -9.56 18.01 -2.24
CA ARG A 347 -8.93 17.12 -3.20
C ARG A 347 -9.06 17.67 -4.62
N ALA A 348 -8.21 17.19 -5.53
CA ALA A 348 -8.18 17.65 -6.91
C ALA A 348 -9.49 17.38 -7.68
N ASN A 349 -10.25 16.35 -7.28
CA ASN A 349 -11.57 16.04 -7.82
C ASN A 349 -12.69 16.95 -7.28
N GLY A 350 -12.38 17.89 -6.37
CA GLY A 350 -13.33 18.84 -5.78
C GLY A 350 -13.96 18.37 -4.47
N GLU A 351 -13.78 17.12 -4.07
CA GLU A 351 -14.26 16.60 -2.78
C GLU A 351 -13.42 17.13 -1.61
N CYS A 352 -13.96 17.10 -0.39
CA CYS A 352 -13.28 17.53 0.83
C CYS A 352 -13.19 16.36 1.79
N TRP A 353 -12.07 15.66 1.78
CA TRP A 353 -11.81 14.54 2.68
C TRP A 353 -10.33 14.38 3.00
N GLY A 354 -10.05 14.00 4.24
CA GLY A 354 -8.72 13.64 4.72
C GLY A 354 -8.53 12.12 4.71
N PHE A 355 -7.29 11.67 4.63
CA PHE A 355 -6.98 10.24 4.55
C PHE A 355 -5.60 9.96 5.14
N VAL A 356 -5.49 8.97 6.00
CA VAL A 356 -4.26 8.62 6.71
C VAL A 356 -4.13 7.10 6.77
N GLY A 357 -2.90 6.59 6.69
CA GLY A 357 -2.60 5.17 6.75
C GLY A 357 -1.83 4.78 8.00
N TYR A 358 -2.03 3.55 8.44
CA TYR A 358 -1.44 2.96 9.64
C TYR A 358 -0.91 1.58 9.34
N GLU A 359 0.37 1.35 9.56
CA GLU A 359 0.86 -0.02 9.68
C GLU A 359 0.24 -0.69 10.91
N MET A 360 -0.01 -2.00 10.81
CA MET A 360 -0.52 -2.77 11.93
C MET A 360 0.48 -2.78 13.09
N VAL A 361 0.09 -2.19 14.21
CA VAL A 361 0.86 -2.15 15.46
C VAL A 361 -0.05 -2.40 16.65
N ASP A 362 0.44 -3.15 17.62
CA ASP A 362 -0.22 -3.33 18.91
C ASP A 362 0.23 -2.18 19.83
N LEU A 363 -0.68 -1.25 20.12
CA LEU A 363 -0.45 -0.18 21.10
C LEU A 363 -0.73 -0.69 22.53
N PRO A 364 -0.14 -0.07 23.57
CA PRO A 364 -0.36 -0.51 24.96
C PRO A 364 -1.81 -0.39 25.44
N GLU A 365 -2.63 0.45 24.79
CA GLU A 365 -4.06 0.59 25.03
C GLU A 365 -4.76 0.95 23.71
N ALA A 366 -6.08 0.73 23.65
CA ALA A 366 -6.88 1.21 22.53
C ALA A 366 -6.94 2.74 22.53
N THR A 367 -6.74 3.35 21.36
CA THR A 367 -6.68 4.81 21.20
C THR A 367 -7.74 5.37 20.26
N MET A 368 -8.42 4.49 19.51
CA MET A 368 -9.35 4.91 18.46
C MET A 368 -10.65 5.44 19.07
N CYS A 369 -10.94 6.72 18.85
CA CYS A 369 -12.23 7.33 19.15
C CYS A 369 -12.72 8.15 17.95
N GLY A 370 -13.60 7.56 17.14
CA GLY A 370 -14.19 8.22 15.97
C GLY A 370 -15.25 9.26 16.35
N HIS A 371 -15.62 10.13 15.42
CA HIS A 371 -16.76 11.03 15.57
C HIS A 371 -17.47 11.18 14.22
N ASN A 372 -18.64 10.57 14.13
CA ASN A 372 -19.40 10.50 12.89
C ASN A 372 -20.72 11.24 13.06
N GLY A 373 -21.28 11.71 11.95
CA GLY A 373 -22.59 12.34 11.97
C GLY A 373 -23.35 12.15 10.67
N SER A 374 -24.66 12.27 10.76
CA SER A 374 -25.61 12.14 9.65
C SER A 374 -26.69 13.22 9.79
N GLY A 375 -27.12 13.79 8.66
CA GLY A 375 -28.20 14.77 8.62
C GLY A 375 -27.89 16.03 7.82
N GLN A 376 -28.79 17.00 7.90
CA GLN A 376 -28.73 18.28 7.19
C GLN A 376 -27.93 19.32 8.00
N PRO A 377 -27.41 20.41 7.41
CA PRO A 377 -26.65 21.45 8.15
C PRO A 377 -27.33 22.02 9.39
N ASP A 378 -28.66 22.04 9.43
CA ASP A 378 -29.49 22.53 10.54
C ASP A 378 -29.97 21.42 11.49
N SER A 379 -29.82 20.14 11.11
CA SER A 379 -30.44 18.98 11.76
C SER A 379 -29.49 17.79 11.66
N ARG A 380 -28.59 17.62 12.63
CA ARG A 380 -27.58 16.55 12.58
C ARG A 380 -27.60 15.68 13.82
N PHE A 381 -27.59 14.38 13.59
CA PHE A 381 -27.17 13.41 14.58
C PHE A 381 -25.64 13.27 14.53
N TRP A 382 -25.02 13.10 15.71
CA TRP A 382 -23.60 12.85 15.88
C TRP A 382 -23.36 11.79 16.94
N ALA A 383 -22.32 10.98 16.77
CA ALA A 383 -21.92 9.96 17.73
C ALA A 383 -20.39 9.82 17.81
N TYR A 384 -19.86 9.90 19.03
CA TYR A 384 -18.50 9.45 19.31
C TYR A 384 -18.44 7.91 19.32
N LYS A 385 -17.40 7.35 18.71
CA LYS A 385 -17.20 5.90 18.53
C LYS A 385 -15.99 5.43 19.32
N TYR A 386 -16.22 4.93 20.53
CA TYR A 386 -15.15 4.52 21.44
C TYR A 386 -14.68 3.10 21.11
N GLY A 387 -13.38 2.91 20.87
CA GLY A 387 -12.78 1.61 20.61
C GLY A 387 -12.52 0.74 21.86
N SER A 388 -13.16 1.05 22.99
CA SER A 388 -13.02 0.35 24.28
C SER A 388 -14.39 0.16 24.94
N TYR A 389 -14.43 -0.64 26.02
CA TYR A 389 -15.60 -0.84 26.88
C TYR A 389 -16.82 -1.42 26.17
N SER A 390 -16.61 -2.24 25.13
CA SER A 390 -17.69 -2.82 24.31
C SER A 390 -18.64 -1.79 23.70
N MET A 391 -18.17 -0.54 23.55
CA MET A 391 -18.95 0.55 22.93
C MET A 391 -19.09 0.39 21.42
N ASP A 392 -18.42 -0.60 20.81
CA ASP A 392 -18.71 -1.06 19.46
C ASP A 392 -20.07 -1.75 19.35
N GLU A 393 -20.61 -2.29 20.45
CA GLU A 393 -21.93 -2.92 20.52
C GLU A 393 -23.08 -1.93 20.73
N GLN A 394 -22.78 -0.62 20.84
CA GLN A 394 -23.75 0.44 21.11
C GLN A 394 -24.95 0.42 20.14
N CYS A 395 -26.09 1.02 20.53
CA CYS A 395 -27.40 0.97 19.85
C CYS A 395 -27.44 1.35 18.35
N GLY A 396 -26.31 1.78 17.79
CA GLY A 396 -26.04 1.94 16.37
C GLY A 396 -25.89 3.40 15.98
N GLU A 397 -25.68 3.66 14.69
CA GLU A 397 -25.96 4.97 14.12
C GLU A 397 -27.31 4.89 13.41
N PRO A 398 -28.17 5.92 13.53
CA PRO A 398 -29.39 5.96 12.75
C PRO A 398 -29.06 6.08 11.26
N ALA A 399 -29.86 5.42 10.42
CA ALA A 399 -29.89 5.70 8.99
C ALA A 399 -30.24 7.17 8.73
N TYR A 400 -30.03 7.65 7.50
CA TYR A 400 -30.27 9.05 7.17
C TYR A 400 -31.72 9.48 7.47
N GLU A 401 -32.70 8.69 7.04
CA GLU A 401 -34.12 8.96 7.26
C GLU A 401 -34.51 8.88 8.74
N GLU A 402 -33.89 7.96 9.49
CA GLU A 402 -34.05 7.83 10.94
C GLU A 402 -33.53 9.08 11.68
N ALA A 403 -32.34 9.57 11.31
CA ALA A 403 -31.74 10.78 11.87
C ALA A 403 -32.60 12.02 11.56
N MET A 404 -33.16 12.11 10.35
CA MET A 404 -34.04 13.22 9.97
C MET A 404 -35.35 13.20 10.76
N LEU A 405 -35.99 12.04 10.90
CA LEU A 405 -37.21 11.93 11.70
C LEU A 405 -36.95 12.20 13.19
N LEU A 406 -35.84 11.69 13.73
CA LEU A 406 -35.39 11.97 15.10
C LEU A 406 -35.27 13.48 15.35
N CYS A 407 -34.53 14.19 14.48
CA CYS A 407 -34.35 15.63 14.59
C CYS A 407 -35.68 16.38 14.48
N ASP A 408 -36.56 15.98 13.55
CA ASP A 408 -37.87 16.60 13.37
C ASP A 408 -38.77 16.41 14.60
N CYS A 409 -38.82 15.21 15.16
CA CYS A 409 -39.60 14.90 16.36
C CYS A 409 -39.16 15.76 17.55
N ILE A 410 -37.85 15.87 17.78
CA ILE A 410 -37.29 16.65 18.88
C ILE A 410 -37.57 18.14 18.68
N ARG A 411 -37.18 18.70 17.52
CA ARG A 411 -37.35 20.13 17.20
C ARG A 411 -38.79 20.58 17.35
N ASN A 412 -39.72 19.81 16.80
CA ASN A 412 -41.13 20.16 16.74
C ASN A 412 -41.95 19.61 17.92
N ARG A 413 -41.29 18.94 18.88
CA ARG A 413 -41.91 18.29 20.05
C ARG A 413 -43.13 17.47 19.64
N ARG A 414 -42.97 16.64 18.62
CA ARG A 414 -44.09 15.94 17.99
C ARG A 414 -44.73 14.96 18.97
N ASN A 415 -46.01 14.70 18.74
CA ASN A 415 -46.70 13.57 19.36
C ASN A 415 -46.75 12.43 18.35
N THR A 416 -46.48 11.20 18.78
CA THR A 416 -46.44 10.01 17.92
C THR A 416 -47.74 9.76 17.16
N ALA A 417 -48.89 10.22 17.68
CA ALA A 417 -50.18 10.17 16.98
C ALA A 417 -50.20 11.03 15.69
N THR A 418 -49.35 12.06 15.60
CA THR A 418 -49.23 12.97 14.44
C THR A 418 -48.30 12.44 13.35
N LEU A 419 -47.62 11.32 13.58
CA LEU A 419 -46.76 10.71 12.58
C LEU A 419 -47.61 10.12 11.44
N SER A 420 -47.19 10.39 10.20
CA SER A 420 -47.71 9.72 9.01
C SER A 420 -47.42 8.21 9.06
N ASP A 421 -48.12 7.43 8.24
CA ASP A 421 -47.92 5.98 8.22
C ASP A 421 -46.49 5.58 7.82
N SER A 422 -45.85 6.34 6.92
CA SER A 422 -44.44 6.16 6.58
C SER A 422 -43.51 6.49 7.75
N GLU A 423 -43.77 7.58 8.46
CA GLU A 423 -42.96 7.98 9.62
C GLU A 423 -43.11 6.97 10.77
N LYS A 424 -44.30 6.40 10.98
CA LYS A 424 -44.52 5.32 11.96
C LYS A 424 -43.70 4.06 11.67
N LEU A 425 -43.36 3.79 10.41
CA LEU A 425 -42.47 2.68 10.07
C LEU A 425 -41.03 2.98 10.49
N ILE A 426 -40.57 4.22 10.29
CA ILE A 426 -39.24 4.68 10.70
C ILE A 426 -39.15 4.78 12.23
N TRP A 427 -40.20 5.28 12.88
CA TRP A 427 -40.29 5.45 14.34
C TRP A 427 -39.91 4.16 15.09
N LYS A 428 -40.34 2.99 14.61
CA LYS A 428 -40.03 1.68 15.20
C LYS A 428 -38.54 1.38 15.34
N TYR A 429 -37.69 2.05 14.56
CA TYR A 429 -36.24 1.85 14.58
C TYR A 429 -35.51 2.81 15.52
N ILE A 430 -36.14 3.94 15.89
CA ILE A 430 -35.55 4.98 16.75
C ILE A 430 -36.16 5.02 18.16
N ASP A 431 -37.42 4.56 18.30
CA ASP A 431 -38.15 4.48 19.57
C ASP A 431 -37.46 3.54 20.57
N GLY A 432 -37.23 4.02 21.78
CA GLY A 432 -36.50 3.32 22.83
C GLY A 432 -35.00 3.15 22.56
N LYS A 433 -34.46 3.78 21.52
CA LYS A 433 -33.01 3.82 21.24
C LYS A 433 -32.41 5.20 21.44
N TYR A 434 -32.99 6.21 20.78
CA TYR A 434 -32.47 7.59 20.80
C TYR A 434 -33.51 8.57 21.33
N ILE A 435 -34.77 8.16 21.30
CA ILE A 435 -35.96 8.91 21.66
C ILE A 435 -37.02 7.89 22.07
N HIS A 436 -37.93 8.24 22.97
CA HIS A 436 -39.09 7.41 23.31
C HIS A 436 -40.37 8.23 23.35
N ALA A 437 -41.52 7.56 23.37
CA ALA A 437 -42.80 8.18 23.64
C ALA A 437 -43.14 8.12 25.14
N ASP A 438 -43.53 9.25 25.73
CA ASP A 438 -44.09 9.28 27.08
C ASP A 438 -45.49 8.64 27.14
N GLU A 439 -46.09 8.57 28.33
CA GLU A 439 -47.43 8.00 28.53
C GLU A 439 -48.54 8.68 27.71
N ASN A 440 -48.31 9.93 27.29
CA ASN A 440 -49.24 10.72 26.47
C ASN A 440 -48.89 10.67 24.96
N GLY A 441 -47.85 9.91 24.59
CA GLY A 441 -47.36 9.80 23.23
C GLY A 441 -46.48 10.95 22.77
N ASN A 442 -46.06 11.86 23.66
CA ASN A 442 -45.12 12.94 23.32
C ASN A 442 -43.71 12.36 23.20
N THR A 443 -42.95 12.83 22.22
CA THR A 443 -41.59 12.36 22.03
C THR A 443 -40.62 12.99 23.03
N VAL A 444 -39.83 12.18 23.72
CA VAL A 444 -38.83 12.56 24.73
C VAL A 444 -37.46 12.03 24.30
N PRO A 445 -36.42 12.88 24.18
CA PRO A 445 -35.09 12.44 23.74
C PRO A 445 -34.35 11.66 24.83
N ASP A 446 -33.69 10.57 24.43
CA ASP A 446 -32.81 9.74 25.27
C ASP A 446 -31.31 10.02 25.02
N ILE A 447 -31.03 11.08 24.25
CA ILE A 447 -29.71 11.56 23.86
C ILE A 447 -29.58 13.04 24.17
N LEU A 448 -28.36 13.57 24.11
CA LEU A 448 -28.15 15.01 24.31
C LEU A 448 -28.71 15.81 23.13
N VAL A 449 -29.36 16.94 23.44
CA VAL A 449 -29.98 17.83 22.45
C VAL A 449 -29.36 19.22 22.57
N PHE A 450 -28.77 19.70 21.49
CA PHE A 450 -28.23 21.05 21.42
C PHE A 450 -29.10 21.94 20.54
N GLU A 451 -29.76 22.90 21.17
CA GLU A 451 -30.65 23.91 20.58
C GLU A 451 -30.30 25.30 21.11
N ASN A 452 -30.78 26.36 20.42
CA ASN A 452 -30.77 27.74 20.93
C ASN A 452 -29.37 28.25 21.36
N GLY A 453 -28.30 27.75 20.74
CA GLY A 453 -26.92 28.14 21.04
C GLY A 453 -26.31 27.48 22.28
N SER A 454 -26.93 26.45 22.86
CA SER A 454 -26.43 25.76 24.06
C SER A 454 -25.03 25.16 23.84
N TYR A 455 -24.72 24.66 22.64
CA TYR A 455 -23.40 24.14 22.30
C TYR A 455 -22.32 25.23 22.30
N GLU A 456 -22.61 26.41 21.75
CA GLU A 456 -21.74 27.58 21.80
C GLU A 456 -21.55 28.09 23.23
N GLU A 457 -22.58 27.99 24.06
CA GLU A 457 -22.52 28.40 25.46
C GLU A 457 -21.65 27.45 26.30
N ILE A 458 -21.72 26.13 26.09
CA ILE A 458 -20.79 25.17 26.71
C ILE A 458 -19.35 25.48 26.33
N ASN A 459 -19.11 25.83 25.06
CA ASN A 459 -17.78 26.26 24.61
C ASN A 459 -17.30 27.50 25.37
N ARG A 460 -18.20 28.47 25.61
CA ARG A 460 -17.89 29.68 26.37
C ARG A 460 -17.56 29.33 27.82
N ILE A 461 -18.39 28.53 28.49
CA ILE A 461 -18.16 28.04 29.86
C ILE A 461 -16.80 27.33 29.96
N PHE A 462 -16.46 26.47 28.99
CA PHE A 462 -15.18 25.78 28.96
C PHE A 462 -14.00 26.73 28.78
N LYS A 463 -14.08 27.69 27.86
CA LYS A 463 -13.02 28.68 27.59
C LYS A 463 -12.78 29.65 28.74
N GLU A 464 -13.84 30.04 29.44
CA GLU A 464 -13.77 30.93 30.61
C GLU A 464 -13.28 30.21 31.87
N HIS A 465 -13.31 28.88 31.90
CA HIS A 465 -12.85 28.10 33.03
C HIS A 465 -11.33 28.23 33.25
N ARG A 466 -10.93 28.34 34.52
CA ARG A 466 -9.52 28.54 34.93
C ARG A 466 -8.54 27.47 34.43
N ASN A 467 -9.02 26.25 34.16
CA ASN A 467 -8.17 25.17 33.67
C ASN A 467 -7.91 25.23 32.16
N TYR A 468 -8.68 26.02 31.39
CA TYR A 468 -8.59 26.06 29.93
C TYR A 468 -7.18 26.40 29.43
N GLY A 469 -6.54 27.41 30.02
CA GLY A 469 -5.18 27.82 29.62
C GLY A 469 -4.14 26.71 29.81
N LYS A 470 -4.24 25.94 30.90
CA LYS A 470 -3.35 24.81 31.18
C LYS A 470 -3.61 23.65 30.22
N LEU A 471 -4.88 23.32 30.00
CA LEU A 471 -5.31 22.29 29.05
C LEU A 471 -4.84 22.61 27.61
N LEU A 472 -5.00 23.86 27.17
CA LEU A 472 -4.57 24.29 25.85
C LEU A 472 -3.05 24.23 25.71
N GLN A 473 -2.30 24.62 26.74
CA GLN A 473 -0.85 24.55 26.72
C GLN A 473 -0.33 23.10 26.69
N ASN A 474 -0.94 22.20 27.45
CA ASN A 474 -0.68 20.75 27.40
C ASN A 474 -0.91 20.20 25.98
N THR A 475 -2.06 20.55 25.38
CA THR A 475 -2.42 20.11 24.01
C THR A 475 -1.45 20.68 22.95
N LYS A 476 -1.02 21.94 23.09
CA LYS A 476 -0.03 22.57 22.20
C LYS A 476 1.37 21.95 22.31
N ARG A 477 1.80 21.53 23.50
CA ARG A 477 3.08 20.82 23.65
C ARG A 477 3.08 19.52 22.87
N ALA A 478 2.00 18.74 22.98
CA ALA A 478 1.82 17.52 22.19
C ALA A 478 1.81 17.80 20.68
N TYR A 479 1.06 18.81 20.22
CA TYR A 479 1.05 19.22 18.81
C TYR A 479 2.46 19.49 18.27
N ASN A 480 3.23 20.33 18.96
CA ASN A 480 4.57 20.72 18.51
C ASN A 480 5.56 19.54 18.52
N ALA A 481 5.44 18.63 19.49
CA ALA A 481 6.27 17.43 19.57
C ALA A 481 5.95 16.46 18.41
N ILE A 482 4.67 16.25 18.10
CA ILE A 482 4.24 15.41 16.98
C ILE A 482 4.62 16.06 15.65
N GLU A 483 4.52 17.38 15.49
CA GLU A 483 4.97 18.08 14.28
C GLU A 483 6.46 17.83 14.00
N ALA A 484 7.31 17.97 15.02
CA ALA A 484 8.74 17.69 14.92
C ALA A 484 9.01 16.23 14.57
N LEU A 485 8.26 15.30 15.16
CA LEU A 485 8.32 13.88 14.86
C LEU A 485 7.92 13.59 13.41
N PHE A 486 6.81 14.13 12.94
CA PHE A 486 6.29 13.86 11.60
C PHE A 486 7.22 14.39 10.51
N LYS A 487 7.90 15.52 10.72
CA LYS A 487 8.93 16.01 9.78
C LYS A 487 10.11 15.05 9.62
N LYS A 488 10.42 14.24 10.65
CA LYS A 488 11.45 13.18 10.61
C LYS A 488 10.97 11.93 9.85
N TYR A 489 9.70 11.56 10.04
CA TYR A 489 9.11 10.34 9.48
C TYR A 489 8.41 10.53 8.13
N SER A 490 8.34 11.76 7.60
CA SER A 490 7.69 12.08 6.32
C SER A 490 8.65 12.66 5.30
N HIS A 491 8.39 12.35 4.04
CA HIS A 491 8.99 13.02 2.91
C HIS A 491 8.54 14.48 2.86
N ARG A 492 9.42 15.35 2.37
CA ARG A 492 9.22 16.82 2.33
C ARG A 492 7.96 17.27 1.58
N VAL A 493 7.48 16.46 0.63
CA VAL A 493 6.23 16.70 -0.10
C VAL A 493 5.02 16.85 0.84
N LEU A 494 5.03 16.17 1.98
CA LEU A 494 3.92 16.24 2.95
C LEU A 494 4.08 17.36 3.98
N HIS A 495 5.25 18.03 4.08
CA HIS A 495 5.58 18.92 5.20
C HIS A 495 4.59 20.08 5.37
N ASP A 496 4.05 20.61 4.27
CA ASP A 496 3.05 21.70 4.29
C ASP A 496 1.63 21.23 4.61
N SER A 497 1.41 19.91 4.69
CA SER A 497 0.11 19.29 4.93
C SER A 497 0.04 18.50 6.25
N LEU A 498 1.09 18.58 7.08
CA LEU A 498 1.22 17.76 8.28
C LEU A 498 0.12 18.00 9.33
N GLY A 499 -0.44 19.22 9.39
CA GLY A 499 -1.47 19.59 10.36
C GLY A 499 -2.65 18.65 10.47
N TYR A 500 -3.17 18.24 9.32
CA TYR A 500 -4.28 17.31 9.27
C TYR A 500 -3.89 15.98 9.95
N TYR A 501 -2.73 15.42 9.62
CA TYR A 501 -2.26 14.16 10.19
C TYR A 501 -1.92 14.30 11.68
N ILE A 502 -1.33 15.42 12.09
CA ILE A 502 -1.01 15.68 13.49
C ILE A 502 -2.32 15.67 14.31
N LYS A 503 -3.33 16.40 13.86
CA LYS A 503 -4.63 16.46 14.54
C LYS A 503 -5.34 15.11 14.52
N MET A 504 -5.26 14.35 13.41
CA MET A 504 -5.78 12.97 13.34
C MET A 504 -5.27 12.11 14.51
N GLU A 505 -3.96 12.15 14.78
CA GLU A 505 -3.39 11.39 15.89
C GLU A 505 -3.75 11.96 17.26
N MET A 506 -3.86 13.27 17.38
CA MET A 506 -4.22 13.91 18.65
C MET A 506 -5.61 13.52 19.15
N TYR A 507 -6.54 13.10 18.28
CA TYR A 507 -7.85 12.62 18.72
C TYR A 507 -7.77 11.32 19.54
N ALA A 508 -6.63 10.62 19.57
CA ALA A 508 -6.38 9.56 20.54
C ALA A 508 -6.45 10.05 22.00
N MET A 509 -6.21 11.34 22.24
CA MET A 509 -6.37 11.94 23.58
C MET A 509 -7.77 11.76 24.13
N ARG A 510 -8.81 11.67 23.27
CA ARG A 510 -10.20 11.42 23.66
C ARG A 510 -10.30 10.17 24.52
N LEU A 511 -9.86 9.04 23.97
CA LEU A 511 -9.99 7.74 24.63
C LEU A 511 -9.02 7.58 25.80
N MET A 512 -7.81 8.16 25.70
CA MET A 512 -6.87 8.22 26.83
C MET A 512 -7.48 8.92 28.06
N ALA A 513 -8.21 10.02 27.86
CA ALA A 513 -8.86 10.72 28.97
C ALA A 513 -10.02 9.91 29.56
N ILE A 514 -10.79 9.21 28.72
CA ILE A 514 -11.81 8.27 29.18
C ILE A 514 -11.16 7.15 30.01
N HIS A 515 -10.08 6.53 29.53
CA HIS A 515 -9.34 5.50 30.25
C HIS A 515 -8.88 5.97 31.63
N ASP A 516 -8.21 7.12 31.70
CA ASP A 516 -7.74 7.68 32.97
C ASP A 516 -8.87 7.87 33.99
N LEU A 517 -10.04 8.33 33.53
CA LEU A 517 -11.17 8.62 34.42
C LEU A 517 -11.94 7.37 34.82
N VAL A 518 -12.02 6.36 33.94
CA VAL A 518 -12.58 5.05 34.29
C VAL A 518 -11.69 4.33 35.29
N ASP A 519 -10.36 4.32 35.07
CA ASP A 519 -9.40 3.70 35.99
C ASP A 519 -9.42 4.35 37.38
N GLN A 520 -9.65 5.66 37.43
CA GLN A 520 -9.81 6.42 38.68
C GLN A 520 -11.21 6.30 39.30
N LYS A 521 -12.15 5.59 38.67
CA LYS A 521 -13.56 5.46 39.10
C LYS A 521 -14.29 6.80 39.18
N LEU A 522 -13.97 7.72 38.26
CA LEU A 522 -14.59 9.03 38.09
C LEU A 522 -15.53 9.08 36.86
N LEU A 523 -15.47 8.06 36.02
CA LEU A 523 -16.36 7.83 34.88
C LEU A 523 -16.71 6.34 34.84
N PHE A 524 -17.95 6.00 34.50
CA PHE A 524 -18.42 4.62 34.51
C PHE A 524 -18.89 4.19 33.13
N PRO A 525 -18.41 3.07 32.57
CA PRO A 525 -19.01 2.48 31.37
C PRO A 525 -20.49 2.14 31.59
N PRO A 526 -21.32 2.13 30.53
CA PRO A 526 -22.72 1.75 30.64
C PRO A 526 -22.85 0.26 31.06
N GLU A 527 -23.88 -0.05 31.86
CA GLU A 527 -24.14 -1.43 32.30
C GLU A 527 -24.59 -2.35 31.14
N ASP A 528 -25.43 -1.82 30.25
CA ASP A 528 -25.88 -2.47 29.01
C ASP A 528 -25.41 -1.63 27.81
N THR A 529 -24.25 -1.99 27.26
CA THR A 529 -23.63 -1.31 26.11
C THR A 529 -24.56 -1.28 24.91
N SER A 530 -25.32 -2.36 24.67
CA SER A 530 -26.20 -2.50 23.50
C SER A 530 -27.31 -1.46 23.39
N LYS A 531 -27.67 -0.84 24.52
CA LYS A 531 -28.69 0.21 24.60
C LYS A 531 -28.12 1.59 24.93
N SER A 532 -26.81 1.69 25.14
CA SER A 532 -26.17 2.92 25.55
C SER A 532 -26.32 4.01 24.50
N THR A 533 -26.60 5.23 24.92
CA THR A 533 -26.59 6.44 24.06
C THR A 533 -25.40 7.35 24.34
N TYR A 534 -24.41 6.89 25.12
CA TYR A 534 -23.26 7.69 25.53
C TYR A 534 -22.49 8.21 24.31
N GLY A 535 -22.15 9.50 24.33
CA GLY A 535 -21.46 10.17 23.22
C GLY A 535 -22.35 10.50 22.02
N MET A 536 -23.65 10.15 22.05
CA MET A 536 -24.60 10.51 21.00
C MET A 536 -25.32 11.83 21.30
N HIS A 537 -25.55 12.61 20.26
CA HIS A 537 -26.28 13.86 20.38
C HIS A 537 -26.90 14.31 19.07
N VAL A 538 -27.87 15.21 19.17
CA VAL A 538 -28.38 15.98 18.02
C VAL A 538 -28.03 17.46 18.14
N MET A 539 -27.68 18.05 17.01
CA MET A 539 -27.43 19.47 16.83
C MET A 539 -28.56 20.04 15.97
N LEU A 540 -29.35 20.93 16.58
CA LEU A 540 -30.51 21.58 15.97
C LEU A 540 -30.25 23.08 15.94
N LYS A 541 -30.10 23.64 14.73
CA LYS A 541 -29.82 25.07 14.51
C LYS A 541 -31.06 25.87 14.13
#